data_AF-A0A412PCY0-F1
#
_entry.id   AF-A0A412PCY0-F1
#
_cell.length_a   1.000
_cell.length_b   1.000
_cell.length_c   1.000
_cell.angle_alpha   90.00
_cell.angle_beta   90.00
_cell.angle_gamma   90.00
#
_symmetry.space_group_name_H-M   'P 1'
#
loop_
_entity.id
_entity.type
_entity.pdbx_description
1 polymer ?
#
loop_
_entity_poly.entity_id
_entity_poly.type
_entity_poly.pdbx_seq_one_letter_code
_entity_poly.pdbx_strand_id
1 'polypeptide(L)'
;MLKSRVTMIVLLVIWYIVFPFMLVDTGSAIYLLLLINPILSIVSGLIYGKLQGFDWLILWFVAFLFIPVIYFRMDGQWDCMIYPGIYSILMGLGMVVGKIFQKK
;
A
#
# COMPACT_ATOMS: atom_id res chain seq x y z
N MET A 1 12.82 11.58 11.53
CA MET A 1 12.31 11.70 10.14
C MET A 1 12.70 10.50 9.29
N LEU A 2 14.00 10.24 9.05
CA LEU A 2 14.44 9.10 8.23
C LEU A 2 14.02 7.72 8.78
N LYS A 3 14.06 7.53 10.11
CA LYS A 3 13.69 6.27 10.76
C LYS A 3 12.27 5.81 10.42
N SER A 4 11.27 6.68 10.52
CA SER A 4 9.87 6.31 10.21
C SER A 4 9.66 6.00 8.73
N ARG A 5 10.36 6.69 7.82
CA ARG A 5 10.36 6.38 6.38
C ARG A 5 10.90 4.98 6.12
N VAL A 6 12.07 4.66 6.66
CA VAL A 6 12.67 3.32 6.53
C VAL A 6 11.76 2.24 7.13
N THR A 7 11.21 2.47 8.33
CA THR A 7 10.26 1.54 8.94
C THR A 7 9.05 1.31 8.04
N MET A 8 8.50 2.35 7.43
CA MET A 8 7.36 2.24 6.54
C MET A 8 7.68 1.43 5.27
N ILE A 9 8.84 1.70 4.66
CA ILE A 9 9.33 0.95 3.50
C ILE A 9 9.44 -0.53 3.84
N VAL A 10 10.04 -0.88 4.98
CA VAL A 10 10.20 -2.28 5.42
C VAL A 10 8.83 -2.94 5.62
N LEU A 11 7.88 -2.27 6.27
CA LEU A 11 6.53 -2.81 6.47
C LEU A 11 5.80 -3.04 5.14
N LEU A 12 5.91 -2.12 4.19
CA LEU A 12 5.33 -2.27 2.86
C LEU A 12 5.96 -3.43 2.09
N VAL A 13 7.29 -3.58 2.14
CA VAL A 13 7.98 -4.71 1.51
C VAL A 13 7.52 -6.04 2.13
N ILE A 14 7.49 -6.13 3.46
CA ILE A 14 7.02 -7.34 4.14
C ILE A 14 5.58 -7.64 3.73
N TRP A 15 4.71 -6.63 3.72
CA TRP A 15 3.32 -6.81 3.30
C TRP A 15 3.23 -7.33 1.87
N TYR A 16 3.91 -6.72 0.90
CA TYR A 16 3.86 -7.16 -0.50
C TYR A 16 4.63 -8.45 -0.79
N ILE A 17 5.46 -8.92 0.15
CA ILE A 17 6.03 -10.28 0.12
C ILE A 17 5.03 -11.30 0.67
N VAL A 18 4.30 -10.99 1.75
CA VAL A 18 3.37 -11.92 2.42
C VAL A 18 2.01 -11.99 1.72
N PHE A 19 1.46 -10.83 1.36
CA PHE A 19 0.19 -10.63 0.66
C PHE A 19 -0.05 -11.65 -0.47
N PRO A 20 0.90 -11.89 -1.38
CA PRO A 20 0.66 -12.78 -2.52
C PRO A 20 0.53 -14.26 -2.14
N PHE A 21 1.06 -14.68 -1.00
CA PHE A 21 0.88 -16.06 -0.50
C PHE A 21 -0.51 -16.27 0.10
N MET A 22 -1.26 -15.19 0.36
CA MET A 22 -2.64 -15.25 0.86
C MET A 22 -3.67 -15.32 -0.27
N LEU A 23 -3.25 -15.18 -1.54
CA LEU A 23 -4.08 -15.31 -2.73
C LEU A 23 -4.26 -16.80 -3.09
N VAL A 24 -4.99 -17.54 -2.25
CA VAL A 24 -5.14 -19.01 -2.37
C VAL A 24 -6.20 -19.38 -3.40
N ASP A 25 -7.32 -18.65 -3.38
CA ASP A 25 -8.46 -18.83 -4.27
C ASP A 25 -9.03 -17.47 -4.71
N THR A 26 -9.92 -17.48 -5.70
CA THR A 26 -10.53 -16.25 -6.24
C THR A 26 -11.26 -15.43 -5.18
N GLY A 27 -11.94 -16.07 -4.23
CA GLY A 27 -12.65 -15.39 -3.15
C GLY A 27 -11.68 -14.66 -2.22
N SER A 28 -10.61 -15.33 -1.80
CA SER A 28 -9.54 -14.73 -1.00
C SER A 28 -8.86 -13.57 -1.73
N ALA A 29 -8.62 -13.69 -3.04
CA ALA A 29 -8.04 -12.64 -3.85
C ALA A 29 -8.95 -11.41 -3.90
N ILE A 30 -10.23 -11.58 -4.21
CA ILE A 30 -11.21 -10.48 -4.24
C ILE A 30 -11.29 -9.79 -2.88
N TYR A 31 -11.40 -10.56 -1.79
CA TYR A 31 -11.45 -10.01 -0.44
C TYR A 31 -10.21 -9.18 -0.09
N LEU A 32 -9.02 -9.70 -0.38
CA LEU A 32 -7.75 -9.04 -0.09
C LEU A 32 -7.55 -7.78 -0.95
N LEU A 33 -7.91 -7.84 -2.23
CA LEU A 33 -7.75 -6.73 -3.18
C LEU A 33 -8.74 -5.59 -2.92
N LEU A 34 -10.00 -5.91 -2.59
CA LEU A 34 -11.07 -4.92 -2.51
C LEU A 34 -11.32 -4.41 -1.09
N LEU A 35 -10.92 -5.15 -0.07
CA LEU A 35 -11.16 -4.75 1.33
C LEU A 35 -9.86 -4.52 2.09
N ILE A 36 -9.02 -5.55 2.20
CA ILE A 36 -7.85 -5.48 3.09
C ILE A 36 -6.81 -4.48 2.59
N ASN A 37 -6.37 -4.55 1.33
CA ASN A 37 -5.39 -3.61 0.79
C ASN A 37 -5.85 -2.15 0.80
N PRO A 38 -7.09 -1.83 0.41
CA PRO A 38 -7.62 -0.47 0.55
C PRO A 38 -7.58 0.07 1.98
N ILE A 39 -8.05 -0.72 2.94
CA ILE A 39 -8.04 -0.33 4.36
C ILE A 39 -6.60 -0.13 4.85
N LEU A 40 -5.71 -1.08 4.56
CA LEU A 40 -4.31 -0.98 4.94
C LEU A 40 -3.64 0.23 4.29
N SER A 41 -3.95 0.57 3.05
CA SER A 41 -3.41 1.75 2.36
C SER A 41 -3.81 3.03 3.08
N ILE A 42 -5.09 3.18 3.43
CA ILE A 42 -5.58 4.36 4.18
C ILE A 42 -4.93 4.43 5.57
N VAL A 43 -4.95 3.35 6.34
CA VAL A 43 -4.39 3.30 7.71
C VAL A 43 -2.89 3.58 7.69
N SER A 44 -2.17 2.97 6.76
CA SER A 44 -0.75 3.21 6.49
C SER A 44 -0.49 4.69 6.18
N GLY A 45 -1.29 5.27 5.30
CA GLY A 45 -1.24 6.69 4.95
C GLY A 45 -1.47 7.58 6.17
N LEU A 46 -2.50 7.31 6.97
CA LEU A 46 -2.83 8.08 8.18
C LEU A 46 -1.67 8.09 9.18
N ILE A 47 -1.14 6.90 9.49
CA ILE A 47 -0.02 6.74 10.42
C ILE A 47 1.21 7.46 9.87
N TYR A 48 1.56 7.21 8.61
CA TYR A 48 2.75 7.79 7.99
C TYR A 48 2.65 9.32 7.86
N GLY A 49 1.49 9.83 7.42
CA GLY A 49 1.20 11.26 7.31
C GLY A 49 1.34 11.99 8.63
N LYS A 50 0.89 11.39 9.74
CA LYS A 50 1.07 11.94 11.08
C LYS A 50 2.55 12.00 11.50
N LEU A 51 3.38 11.06 11.04
CA LEU A 51 4.79 10.95 11.45
C LEU A 51 5.75 11.73 10.56
N GLN A 52 5.51 11.80 9.25
CA GLN A 52 6.41 12.37 8.24
C GLN A 52 5.74 13.38 7.29
N GLY A 53 4.41 13.50 7.32
CA GLY A 53 3.66 14.27 6.34
C GLY A 53 3.47 13.52 5.01
N PHE A 54 3.22 14.28 3.94
CA PHE A 54 2.96 13.73 2.61
C PHE A 54 4.27 13.41 1.88
N ASP A 55 4.35 12.25 1.22
CA ASP A 55 5.59 11.74 0.62
C ASP A 55 5.35 10.96 -0.68
N TRP A 56 5.71 11.58 -1.81
CA TRP A 56 5.56 10.98 -3.14
C TRP A 56 6.35 9.70 -3.32
N LEU A 57 7.53 9.57 -2.70
CA LEU A 57 8.38 8.39 -2.87
C LEU A 57 7.68 7.14 -2.37
N ILE A 58 6.98 7.24 -1.24
CA ILE A 58 6.23 6.12 -0.68
C ILE A 58 5.04 5.74 -1.57
N LEU A 59 4.36 6.72 -2.17
CA LEU A 59 3.24 6.44 -3.09
C LEU A 59 3.70 5.69 -4.35
N TRP A 60 4.82 6.11 -4.93
CA TRP A 60 5.43 5.39 -6.06
C TRP A 60 5.88 3.99 -5.65
N PHE A 61 6.49 3.87 -4.47
CA PHE A 61 6.95 2.60 -3.95
C PHE A 61 5.82 1.59 -3.78
N VAL A 62 4.67 2.01 -3.23
CA VAL A 62 3.46 1.17 -3.16
C VAL A 62 2.99 0.72 -4.54
N ALA A 63 2.95 1.64 -5.51
CA ALA A 63 2.50 1.30 -6.86
C ALA A 63 3.40 0.25 -7.52
N PHE A 64 4.73 0.41 -7.41
CA PHE A 64 5.69 -0.51 -8.04
C PHE A 64 5.80 -1.86 -7.31
N LEU A 65 5.69 -1.89 -5.98
CA LEU A 65 5.76 -3.15 -5.22
C LEU A 65 4.63 -4.13 -5.56
N PHE A 66 3.51 -3.64 -6.10
CA PHE A 66 2.41 -4.50 -6.51
C PHE A 66 2.63 -5.17 -7.87
N ILE A 67 3.49 -4.63 -8.73
CA ILE A 67 3.73 -5.18 -10.08
C ILE A 67 4.25 -6.63 -10.03
N PRO A 68 5.26 -6.97 -9.20
CA PRO A 68 5.69 -8.36 -9.05
C PRO A 68 4.58 -9.29 -8.58
N VAL A 69 3.65 -8.80 -7.76
CA VAL A 69 2.51 -9.60 -7.27
C VAL A 69 1.62 -10.02 -8.42
N ILE A 70 1.25 -9.08 -9.30
CA ILE A 70 0.45 -9.37 -10.49
C ILE A 70 1.14 -10.42 -11.37
N TYR A 71 2.43 -10.21 -11.64
CA TYR A 71 3.19 -11.07 -12.53
C TYR A 71 3.37 -12.49 -12.00
N PHE A 72 3.78 -12.65 -10.73
CA PHE A 72 4.12 -13.97 -10.18
C PHE A 72 2.95 -14.72 -9.53
N ARG A 73 1.88 -14.02 -9.13
CA ARG A 73 0.86 -14.58 -8.21
C ARG A 73 -0.57 -14.41 -8.68
N MET A 74 -0.78 -13.69 -9.77
CA MET A 74 -2.08 -13.53 -10.42
C MET A 74 -2.00 -13.92 -11.91
N ASP A 75 -1.08 -14.82 -12.26
CA ASP A 75 -0.87 -15.32 -13.62
C ASP A 75 -0.73 -14.22 -14.69
N GLY A 76 -0.20 -13.06 -14.32
CA GLY A 76 -0.04 -11.93 -15.23
C GLY A 76 -1.37 -11.26 -15.63
N GLN A 77 -2.41 -11.31 -14.78
CA GLN A 77 -3.66 -10.57 -14.97
C GLN A 77 -3.44 -9.05 -14.91
N TRP A 78 -2.99 -8.46 -16.01
CA TRP A 78 -2.61 -7.04 -16.09
C TRP A 78 -3.77 -6.07 -15.85
N ASP A 79 -5.03 -6.50 -15.99
CA ASP A 79 -6.21 -5.70 -15.62
C ASP A 79 -6.19 -5.29 -14.13
N CYS A 80 -5.49 -6.06 -13.29
CA CYS A 80 -5.26 -5.72 -11.88
C CYS A 80 -4.32 -4.54 -11.67
N MET A 81 -3.71 -3.96 -12.72
CA MET A 81 -2.88 -2.75 -12.64
C MET A 81 -3.64 -1.51 -12.18
N ILE A 82 -4.97 -1.53 -12.20
CA ILE A 82 -5.78 -0.45 -11.63
C ILE A 82 -5.62 -0.35 -10.10
N TYR A 83 -5.41 -1.48 -9.41
CA TYR A 83 -5.32 -1.55 -7.96
C TYR A 83 -4.15 -0.78 -7.34
N PRO A 84 -2.89 -0.88 -7.82
CA PRO A 84 -1.80 -0.08 -7.27
C PRO A 84 -2.05 1.43 -7.39
N GLY A 85 -2.69 1.88 -8.49
CA GLY A 85 -3.12 3.27 -8.62
C GLY A 85 -4.13 3.67 -7.53
N ILE A 86 -5.16 2.84 -7.32
CA ILE A 86 -6.15 3.05 -6.25
C ILE A 86 -5.46 3.07 -4.86
N TYR A 87 -4.60 2.11 -4.56
CA TYR A 87 -3.91 2.01 -3.27
C TYR A 87 -3.01 3.21 -3.00
N SER A 88 -2.27 3.69 -4.00
CA SER A 88 -1.46 4.90 -3.87
C SER A 88 -2.32 6.15 -3.65
N ILE A 89 -3.47 6.27 -4.31
CA ILE A 89 -4.42 7.38 -4.07
C ILE A 89 -4.96 7.30 -2.63
N LEU A 90 -5.44 6.14 -2.20
CA LEU A 90 -5.98 5.93 -0.86
C LEU A 90 -4.94 6.19 0.24
N MET A 91 -3.70 5.73 0.04
CA MET A 91 -2.60 6.05 0.94
C MET A 91 -2.28 7.53 0.95
N GLY A 92 -2.28 8.19 -0.21
CA GLY A 92 -2.10 9.65 -0.32
C GLY A 92 -3.16 10.42 0.45
N LEU A 93 -4.43 10.04 0.33
CA LEU A 93 -5.54 10.61 1.13
C LEU A 93 -5.31 10.41 2.63
N GLY A 94 -4.93 9.19 3.02
CA GLY A 94 -4.53 8.90 4.40
C GLY A 94 -3.39 9.81 4.87
N MET A 95 -2.36 10.03 4.06
CA MET A 95 -1.25 10.92 4.40
C MET A 95 -1.69 12.37 4.58
N VAL A 96 -2.55 12.88 3.69
CA VAL A 96 -3.10 14.24 3.80
C VAL A 96 -3.85 14.40 5.11
N VAL A 97 -4.74 13.47 5.45
CA VAL A 97 -5.49 13.50 6.71
C VAL A 97 -4.56 13.35 7.91
N GLY A 98 -3.62 12.40 7.86
CA GLY A 98 -2.65 12.15 8.93
C GLY A 98 -1.79 13.38 9.24
N LYS A 99 -1.39 14.12 8.20
CA LYS A 99 -0.60 15.34 8.32
C LYS A 99 -1.32 16.44 9.10
N ILE A 100 -2.65 16.49 9.08
CA ILE A 100 -3.45 17.46 9.87
C ILE A 100 -3.21 17.25 11.38
N PHE A 101 -2.96 16.00 11.80
CA PHE A 101 -2.69 15.64 13.19
C PHE A 101 -1.20 15.62 13.55
N GLN A 102 -0.33 16.04 12.63
CA GLN A 102 1.11 16.13 12.88
C GLN A 102 1.36 17.27 13.88
N LYS A 103 1.89 16.93 15.05
CA LYS A 103 2.37 17.94 16.00
C LYS A 103 3.59 18.63 15.38
N LYS A 104 3.60 19.97 15.42
CA LYS A 104 4.77 20.78 15.04
C LYS A 104 5.94 20.51 15.98
#